data_AF-A0A939VBU7-F1
#
_entry.id   AF-A0A939VBU7-F1
#
_cell.length_a   1.000
_cell.length_b   1.000
_cell.length_c   1.000
_cell.angle_alpha   90.00
_cell.angle_beta   90.00
_cell.angle_gamma   90.00
#
_symmetry.space_group_name_H-M   'P 1'
#
loop_
_entity.id
_entity.type
_entity.pdbx_description
1 polymer ?
#
loop_
_entity_poly.entity_id
_entity_poly.type
_entity_poly.pdbx_seq_one_letter_code
_entity_poly.pdbx_strand_id
1 'polypeptide(L)'
;MRDYFFLTRVALTLLLMCGMLPLSAQKLNMDKEQADLFIYDNLNNNMSNQYAIEPVTVIPSRLVKTDERSIYLLRGDYYQSETLRSDCYVRKTRNNYLVISDKRFPLETFTNQLLNKVQCGHLLQVKHHQYGQKIPILKTSLQSLFAMFLPTMKAFVSVTSVNNDEIEAVLLFHHPKLDFIHMLTLKTKTEGLLQKGNIIYGDLYTNIPQDNLNSILDR
;
A
#
# COMPACT_ATOMS: atom_id res chain seq x y z
N MET A 1 -9.37 49.24 26.89
CA MET A 1 -9.91 48.07 27.63
C MET A 1 -11.04 47.53 26.77
N ARG A 2 -10.97 46.24 26.37
CA ARG A 2 -11.55 45.65 25.13
C ARG A 2 -10.70 46.05 23.91
N ASP A 3 -10.02 45.15 23.20
CA ASP A 3 -10.47 43.88 22.64
C ASP A 3 -9.42 42.76 22.74
N TYR A 4 -9.75 41.67 23.45
CA TYR A 4 -8.93 40.46 23.54
C TYR A 4 -9.77 39.19 23.38
N PHE A 5 -10.88 39.25 22.63
CA PHE A 5 -11.88 38.16 22.60
C PHE A 5 -12.30 37.69 21.21
N PHE A 6 -11.48 37.90 20.17
CA PHE A 6 -11.80 37.43 18.81
C PHE A 6 -10.81 36.45 18.17
N LEU A 7 -9.72 36.09 18.86
CA LEU A 7 -8.69 35.19 18.31
C LEU A 7 -8.71 33.75 18.83
N THR A 8 -9.61 33.41 19.77
CA THR A 8 -9.64 32.09 20.42
C THR A 8 -10.72 31.14 19.89
N ARG A 9 -11.43 31.46 18.80
CA ARG A 9 -12.48 30.59 18.23
C ARG A 9 -12.23 30.07 16.81
N VAL A 10 -11.13 30.44 16.16
CA VAL A 10 -10.77 29.90 14.83
C VAL A 10 -9.68 28.82 14.91
N ALA A 11 -8.97 28.72 16.04
CA ALA A 11 -7.95 27.68 16.24
C ALA A 11 -8.49 26.32 16.71
N LEU A 12 -9.80 26.19 17.00
CA LEU A 12 -10.38 24.99 17.59
C LEU A 12 -11.23 24.13 16.61
N THR A 13 -11.32 24.52 15.34
CA THR A 13 -12.15 23.81 14.34
C THR A 13 -11.34 23.22 13.18
N LEU A 14 -10.00 23.22 13.28
CA LEU A 14 -9.09 22.64 12.28
C LEU A 14 -8.27 21.45 12.79
N LEU A 15 -8.61 20.93 13.98
CA LEU A 15 -7.97 19.74 14.57
C LEU A 15 -8.85 18.47 14.52
N LEU A 16 -9.96 18.49 13.76
CA LEU A 16 -10.91 17.37 13.66
C LEU A 16 -10.81 16.56 12.35
N MET A 17 -9.79 16.81 11.52
CA MET A 17 -9.49 16.03 10.30
C MET A 17 -8.09 15.39 10.35
N CYS A 18 -7.52 15.18 11.54
CA CYS A 18 -6.45 14.21 11.68
C CYS A 18 -7.08 12.82 11.65
N GLY A 19 -7.01 12.20 10.48
CA GLY A 19 -7.45 10.84 10.24
C GLY A 19 -7.06 9.93 11.39
N MET A 20 -8.06 9.21 11.91
CA MET A 20 -7.80 8.04 12.72
C MET A 20 -7.07 7.04 11.83
N LEU A 21 -5.75 7.04 11.95
CA LEU A 21 -4.89 6.08 11.29
C LEU A 21 -5.14 4.70 11.89
N PRO A 22 -5.14 3.63 11.09
CA PRO A 22 -5.33 2.28 11.58
C PRO A 22 -4.09 1.86 12.38
N LEU A 23 -4.18 2.04 13.70
CA LEU A 23 -3.39 1.24 14.64
C LEU A 23 -3.95 -0.18 14.61
N SER A 24 -3.10 -1.21 14.72
CA SER A 24 -3.58 -2.59 14.89
C SER A 24 -4.63 -2.67 15.98
N ALA A 25 -5.78 -3.21 15.62
CA ALA A 25 -6.84 -3.54 16.56
C ALA A 25 -6.36 -4.45 17.71
N GLN A 26 -5.44 -5.38 17.46
CA GLN A 26 -4.94 -6.28 18.51
C GLN A 26 -4.16 -5.58 19.64
N LYS A 27 -3.70 -4.34 19.45
CA LYS A 27 -3.08 -3.51 20.51
C LYS A 27 -3.98 -2.34 20.93
N LEU A 28 -5.21 -2.28 20.44
CA LEU A 28 -6.17 -1.20 20.68
C LEU A 28 -7.47 -1.73 21.28
N ASN A 29 -7.40 -2.61 22.29
CA ASN A 29 -8.59 -3.19 22.95
C ASN A 29 -9.67 -3.73 21.99
N MET A 30 -9.33 -4.03 20.74
CA MET A 30 -10.25 -4.52 19.72
C MET A 30 -9.85 -5.96 19.39
N ASP A 31 -10.83 -6.86 19.46
CA ASP A 31 -10.60 -8.22 19.00
C ASP A 31 -10.41 -8.27 17.47
N LYS A 32 -10.01 -9.42 16.95
CA LYS A 32 -9.73 -9.60 15.52
C LYS A 32 -10.97 -9.36 14.65
N GLU A 33 -12.16 -9.70 15.14
CA GLU A 33 -13.40 -9.50 14.39
C GLU A 33 -13.68 -8.01 14.21
N GLN A 34 -13.59 -7.24 15.29
CA GLN A 34 -13.73 -5.79 15.26
C GLN A 34 -12.68 -5.12 14.36
N ALA A 35 -11.45 -5.62 14.37
CA ALA A 35 -10.37 -5.18 13.49
C ALA A 35 -10.71 -5.29 12.01
N ASP A 36 -11.25 -6.45 11.65
CA ASP A 36 -11.54 -6.80 10.26
C ASP A 36 -12.76 -6.02 9.78
N LEU A 37 -13.78 -5.89 10.63
CA LEU A 37 -14.95 -5.04 10.35
C LEU A 37 -14.54 -3.58 10.14
N PHE A 38 -13.66 -3.04 10.99
CA PHE A 38 -13.16 -1.67 10.83
C PHE A 38 -12.50 -1.45 9.47
N ILE A 39 -11.65 -2.38 9.02
CA ILE A 39 -10.98 -2.28 7.72
C ILE A 39 -11.98 -2.38 6.58
N TYR A 40 -12.90 -3.33 6.66
CA TYR A 40 -13.95 -3.51 5.66
C TYR A 40 -14.79 -2.24 5.51
N ASP A 41 -15.32 -1.70 6.61
CA ASP A 41 -16.18 -0.52 6.60
C ASP A 41 -15.43 0.71 6.08
N ASN A 42 -14.18 0.92 6.49
CA ASN A 42 -13.41 2.07 6.02
C ASN A 42 -13.11 1.99 4.52
N LEU A 43 -12.72 0.82 4.01
CA LEU A 43 -12.39 0.68 2.59
C LEU A 43 -13.64 0.67 1.70
N ASN A 44 -14.77 0.16 2.20
CA ASN A 44 -16.03 0.11 1.47
C ASN A 44 -16.72 1.49 1.42
N ASN A 45 -16.62 2.28 2.49
CA ASN A 45 -17.29 3.59 2.58
C ASN A 45 -16.43 4.74 2.04
N ASN A 46 -15.11 4.58 1.90
CA ASN A 46 -14.19 5.65 1.49
C ASN A 46 -13.47 5.37 0.15
N MET A 47 -14.24 5.01 -0.88
CA MET A 47 -13.72 4.66 -2.22
C MET A 47 -13.02 5.80 -2.97
N SER A 48 -13.23 7.05 -2.57
CA SER A 48 -12.68 8.25 -3.23
C SER A 48 -11.45 8.84 -2.55
N ASN A 49 -11.01 8.27 -1.42
CA ASN A 49 -9.83 8.76 -0.73
C ASN A 49 -8.58 8.58 -1.60
N GLN A 50 -7.75 9.62 -1.63
CA GLN A 50 -6.48 9.60 -2.36
C GLN A 50 -5.34 9.80 -1.39
N TYR A 51 -4.25 9.08 -1.61
CA TYR A 51 -3.01 9.29 -0.89
C TYR A 51 -2.03 10.01 -1.80
N ALA A 52 -1.42 11.08 -1.30
CA ALA A 52 -0.48 11.85 -2.08
C ALA A 52 0.70 10.96 -2.51
N ILE A 53 1.10 11.09 -3.78
CA ILE A 53 2.33 10.47 -4.26
C ILE A 53 3.49 11.36 -3.86
N GLU A 54 4.39 10.80 -3.05
CA GLU A 54 5.63 11.48 -2.71
C GLU A 54 6.60 11.45 -3.89
N PRO A 55 7.25 12.57 -4.24
CA PRO A 55 8.30 12.58 -5.25
C PRO A 55 9.42 11.59 -4.92
N VAL A 56 9.78 10.77 -5.90
CA VAL A 56 10.91 9.84 -5.75
C VAL A 56 12.22 10.61 -5.79
N THR A 57 12.93 10.62 -4.65
CA THR A 57 14.27 11.18 -4.55
C THR A 57 15.30 10.10 -4.91
N VAL A 58 16.07 10.34 -5.97
CA VAL A 58 17.09 9.38 -6.41
C VAL A 58 18.37 9.55 -5.62
N ILE A 59 18.78 8.48 -4.94
CA ILE A 59 20.02 8.42 -4.16
C ILE A 59 21.02 7.55 -4.95
N PRO A 60 22.10 8.13 -5.52
CA PRO A 60 23.01 7.39 -6.40
C PRO A 60 23.61 6.12 -5.80
N SER A 61 23.90 6.11 -4.50
CA SER A 61 24.44 4.93 -3.80
C SER A 61 23.47 3.76 -3.68
N ARG A 62 22.16 4.00 -3.88
CA ARG A 62 21.11 2.96 -3.86
C ARG A 62 20.67 2.53 -5.27
N LEU A 63 21.26 3.11 -6.32
CA LEU A 63 20.95 2.73 -7.69
C LEU A 63 21.69 1.46 -8.11
N VAL A 64 20.93 0.53 -8.65
CA VAL A 64 21.44 -0.75 -9.16
C VAL A 64 21.02 -0.86 -10.62
N LYS A 65 21.95 -1.26 -11.49
CA LYS A 65 21.62 -1.50 -12.91
C LYS A 65 20.75 -2.74 -13.02
N THR A 66 19.74 -2.69 -13.88
CA THR A 66 19.02 -3.89 -14.33
C THR A 66 19.63 -4.40 -15.65
N ASP A 67 19.14 -5.53 -16.14
CA ASP A 67 19.54 -6.07 -17.44
C ASP A 67 19.07 -5.18 -18.60
N GLU A 68 18.03 -4.38 -18.37
CA GLU A 68 17.45 -3.46 -19.35
C GLU A 68 18.25 -2.16 -19.48
N ARG A 69 18.61 -1.82 -20.72
CA ARG A 69 19.39 -0.62 -21.01
C ARG A 69 18.61 0.61 -20.54
N SER A 70 19.25 1.45 -19.72
CA SER A 70 18.72 2.69 -19.13
C SER A 70 17.73 2.53 -17.97
N ILE A 71 17.41 1.31 -17.54
CA ILE A 71 16.59 1.05 -16.36
C ILE A 71 17.50 0.78 -15.16
N TYR A 72 17.10 1.35 -14.03
CA TYR A 72 17.77 1.20 -12.75
C TYR A 72 16.75 0.89 -11.68
N LEU A 73 17.15 0.04 -10.75
CA LEU A 73 16.44 -0.25 -9.52
C LEU A 73 16.98 0.68 -8.44
N LEU A 74 16.15 1.60 -7.94
CA LEU A 74 16.42 2.35 -6.73
C LEU A 74 16.06 1.46 -5.55
N ARG A 75 17.06 0.82 -4.95
CA ARG A 75 16.88 -0.19 -3.92
C ARG A 75 16.25 0.40 -2.68
N GLY A 76 15.10 -0.11 -2.28
CA GLY A 76 14.36 0.19 -1.07
C GLY A 76 14.80 -0.67 0.11
N ASP A 77 13.93 -0.76 1.11
CA ASP A 77 14.05 -1.67 2.24
C ASP A 77 13.50 -3.05 1.83
N TYR A 78 13.78 -4.10 2.60
CA TYR A 78 13.19 -5.43 2.43
C TYR A 78 12.46 -5.85 3.72
N TYR A 79 11.48 -6.74 3.58
CA TYR A 79 10.73 -7.29 4.70
C TYR A 79 10.84 -8.81 4.71
N GLN A 80 11.60 -9.36 5.66
CA GLN A 80 11.84 -10.80 5.92
C GLN A 80 12.42 -11.64 4.75
N SER A 81 12.26 -11.22 3.50
CA SER A 81 12.76 -11.85 2.28
C SER A 81 13.34 -10.79 1.33
N GLU A 82 14.40 -11.14 0.61
CA GLU A 82 15.00 -10.29 -0.43
C GLU A 82 14.08 -10.07 -1.65
N THR A 83 13.01 -10.85 -1.80
CA THR A 83 12.03 -10.68 -2.88
C THR A 83 10.92 -9.69 -2.54
N LEU A 84 10.68 -9.44 -1.25
CA LEU A 84 9.62 -8.56 -0.78
C LEU A 84 10.22 -7.21 -0.38
N ARG A 85 10.22 -6.26 -1.32
CA ARG A 85 10.98 -5.02 -1.21
C ARG A 85 10.14 -3.78 -1.49
N SER A 86 10.63 -2.64 -1.03
CA SER A 86 10.07 -1.32 -1.35
C SER A 86 10.86 -0.62 -2.46
N ASP A 87 11.39 -1.39 -3.41
CA ASP A 87 12.24 -0.89 -4.49
C ASP A 87 11.45 -0.04 -5.50
N CYS A 88 12.10 0.93 -6.14
CA CYS A 88 11.47 1.74 -7.18
C CYS A 88 12.24 1.64 -8.50
N TYR A 89 11.54 1.32 -9.57
CA TYR A 89 12.14 1.24 -10.90
C TYR A 89 12.13 2.61 -11.57
N VAL A 90 13.31 3.06 -11.98
CA VAL A 90 13.51 4.37 -12.62
C VAL A 90 14.27 4.24 -13.94
N ARG A 91 13.94 5.10 -14.90
CA ARG A 91 14.63 5.23 -16.18
C ARG A 91 15.57 6.43 -16.14
N LYS A 92 16.83 6.22 -16.51
CA LYS A 92 17.79 7.30 -16.67
C LYS A 92 17.50 8.08 -17.96
N THR A 93 17.33 9.38 -17.82
CA THR A 93 17.26 10.36 -18.91
C THR A 93 18.54 11.19 -18.96
N ARG A 94 18.65 12.18 -19.86
CA ARG A 94 19.88 12.97 -20.05
C ARG A 94 20.41 13.57 -18.74
N ASN A 95 19.53 14.18 -17.94
CA ASN A 95 19.92 14.90 -16.72
C ASN A 95 19.17 14.44 -15.46
N ASN A 96 18.26 13.46 -15.56
CA ASN A 96 17.36 13.08 -14.47
C ASN A 96 16.95 11.61 -14.52
N TYR A 97 16.28 11.16 -13.47
CA TYR A 97 15.64 9.84 -13.39
C TYR A 97 14.12 10.02 -13.34
N LEU A 98 13.40 9.20 -14.10
CA LEU A 98 11.94 9.19 -14.11
C LEU A 98 11.43 7.84 -13.63
N VAL A 99 10.41 7.84 -12.78
CA VAL A 99 9.76 6.59 -12.34
C VAL A 99 9.10 5.90 -13.53
N ILE A 100 9.28 4.59 -13.64
CA ILE A 100 8.74 3.81 -14.75
C ILE A 100 7.23 3.63 -14.59
N SER A 101 6.50 4.01 -15.64
CA SER A 101 5.09 3.71 -15.88
C SER A 101 4.90 3.58 -17.39
N ASP A 102 5.17 2.39 -17.93
CA ASP A 102 5.32 2.13 -19.36
C ASP A 102 4.97 0.68 -19.68
N LYS A 103 4.05 0.46 -20.64
CA LYS A 103 3.52 -0.86 -20.98
C LYS A 103 4.58 -1.87 -21.45
N ARG A 104 5.75 -1.39 -21.88
CA ARG A 104 6.88 -2.24 -22.29
C ARG A 104 7.57 -2.91 -21.10
N PHE A 105 7.35 -2.39 -19.90
CA PHE A 105 7.97 -2.79 -18.65
C PHE A 105 6.87 -3.10 -17.62
N PRO A 106 6.08 -4.18 -17.82
CA PRO A 106 4.90 -4.47 -17.01
C PRO A 106 5.25 -4.75 -15.54
N LEU A 107 6.34 -5.48 -15.28
CA LEU A 107 6.82 -5.76 -13.93
C LEU A 107 7.13 -4.47 -13.17
N GLU A 108 7.94 -3.59 -13.78
CA GLU A 108 8.40 -2.34 -13.19
C GLU A 108 7.25 -1.37 -12.98
N THR A 109 6.37 -1.27 -13.98
CA THR A 109 5.16 -0.43 -13.92
C THR A 109 4.26 -0.87 -12.77
N PHE A 110 3.96 -2.17 -12.68
CA PHE A 110 3.07 -2.67 -11.66
C PHE A 110 3.67 -2.54 -10.25
N THR A 111 4.97 -2.84 -10.10
CA THR A 111 5.69 -2.63 -8.83
C THR A 111 5.58 -1.17 -8.38
N ASN A 112 5.87 -0.22 -9.27
CA ASN A 112 5.81 1.21 -8.94
C ASN A 112 4.38 1.68 -8.61
N GLN A 113 3.35 1.12 -9.27
CA GLN A 113 1.95 1.38 -8.96
C GLN A 113 1.56 0.86 -7.57
N LEU A 114 1.93 -0.38 -7.24
CA LEU A 114 1.64 -1.02 -5.95
C LEU A 114 2.39 -0.39 -4.77
N LEU A 115 3.50 0.31 -5.03
CA LEU A 115 4.24 1.10 -4.03
C LEU A 115 3.86 2.59 -4.00
N ASN A 116 2.78 2.97 -4.67
CA ASN A 116 2.30 4.35 -4.79
C ASN A 116 3.37 5.35 -5.27
N LYS A 117 4.22 4.94 -6.21
CA LYS A 117 5.27 5.81 -6.81
C LYS A 117 4.81 6.48 -8.09
N VAL A 118 3.72 6.00 -8.68
CA VAL A 118 3.08 6.57 -9.88
C VAL A 118 1.58 6.53 -9.72
N GLN A 119 0.89 7.54 -10.25
CA GLN A 119 -0.57 7.60 -10.17
C GLN A 119 -1.17 6.54 -11.09
N CYS A 120 -2.10 5.77 -10.55
CA CYS A 120 -2.94 4.87 -11.33
C CYS A 120 -4.38 4.96 -10.85
N GLY A 121 -5.32 4.77 -11.78
CA GLY A 121 -6.75 4.77 -11.49
C GLY A 121 -7.31 3.36 -11.29
N HIS A 122 -6.53 2.44 -10.73
CA HIS A 122 -6.92 1.04 -10.58
C HIS A 122 -8.00 0.86 -9.52
N LEU A 123 -8.95 -0.01 -9.84
CA LEU A 123 -9.96 -0.51 -8.90
C LEU A 123 -9.49 -1.84 -8.33
N LEU A 124 -9.83 -2.08 -7.07
CA LEU A 124 -9.59 -3.34 -6.37
C LEU A 124 -10.91 -4.08 -6.22
N GLN A 125 -10.90 -5.37 -6.50
CA GLN A 125 -11.95 -6.31 -6.11
C GLN A 125 -11.31 -7.49 -5.38
N VAL A 126 -11.31 -7.43 -4.05
CA VAL A 126 -10.60 -8.40 -3.21
C VAL A 126 -11.55 -9.16 -2.30
N LYS A 127 -11.26 -10.44 -2.08
CA LYS A 127 -11.87 -11.25 -1.03
C LYS A 127 -11.19 -10.91 0.29
N HIS A 128 -11.91 -10.32 1.24
CA HIS A 128 -11.35 -10.00 2.55
C HIS A 128 -11.51 -11.20 3.47
N HIS A 129 -10.43 -11.88 3.81
CA HIS A 129 -10.45 -13.00 4.74
C HIS A 129 -10.53 -12.48 6.17
N GLN A 130 -11.73 -12.51 6.73
CA GLN A 130 -12.03 -12.03 8.07
C GLN A 130 -12.10 -13.17 9.08
N TYR A 131 -12.06 -12.80 10.36
CA TYR A 131 -12.31 -13.73 11.46
C TYR A 131 -13.63 -14.51 11.27
N GLY A 132 -13.64 -15.77 11.73
CA GLY A 132 -14.83 -16.63 11.64
C GLY A 132 -15.16 -17.13 10.23
N GLN A 133 -14.16 -17.18 9.32
CA GLN A 133 -14.31 -17.65 7.93
C GLN A 133 -15.28 -16.80 7.08
N LYS A 134 -15.55 -15.56 7.48
CA LYS A 134 -16.29 -14.59 6.68
C LYS A 134 -15.38 -14.07 5.56
N ILE A 135 -15.84 -14.16 4.31
CA ILE A 135 -15.05 -13.73 3.14
C ILE A 135 -15.88 -12.79 2.25
N PRO A 136 -16.21 -11.56 2.71
CA PRO A 136 -16.89 -10.59 1.87
C PRO A 136 -16.00 -10.12 0.70
N ILE A 137 -16.65 -9.74 -0.40
CA ILE A 137 -15.97 -9.09 -1.53
C ILE A 137 -15.93 -7.59 -1.26
N LEU A 138 -14.73 -7.07 -1.06
CA LEU A 138 -14.45 -5.65 -0.96
C LEU A 138 -14.17 -5.09 -2.37
N LYS A 139 -14.92 -4.07 -2.76
CA LYS A 139 -14.62 -3.26 -3.93
C LYS A 139 -14.12 -1.90 -3.45
N THR A 140 -13.00 -1.42 -3.95
CA THR A 140 -12.45 -0.11 -3.58
C THR A 140 -11.48 0.39 -4.65
N SER A 141 -10.81 1.53 -4.43
CA SER A 141 -9.71 1.98 -5.29
C SER A 141 -8.36 1.61 -4.66
N LEU A 142 -7.32 1.42 -5.48
CA LEU A 142 -5.96 1.20 -4.95
C LEU A 142 -5.49 2.41 -4.12
N GLN A 143 -5.92 3.61 -4.48
CA GLN A 143 -5.62 4.85 -3.76
C GLN A 143 -6.28 4.92 -2.39
N SER A 144 -7.51 4.44 -2.24
CA SER A 144 -8.19 4.32 -0.94
C SER A 144 -7.41 3.41 0.00
N LEU A 145 -6.86 2.32 -0.53
CA LEU A 145 -6.05 1.38 0.22
C LEU A 145 -4.75 2.02 0.72
N PHE A 146 -4.08 2.79 -0.14
CA PHE A 146 -2.90 3.58 0.25
C PHE A 146 -3.24 4.65 1.29
N ALA A 147 -4.36 5.36 1.13
CA ALA A 147 -4.79 6.39 2.06
C ALA A 147 -5.05 5.83 3.46
N MET A 148 -5.52 4.58 3.53
CA MET A 148 -5.71 3.89 4.79
C MET A 148 -4.39 3.45 5.42
N PHE A 149 -3.51 2.78 4.69
CA PHE A 149 -2.37 2.07 5.30
C PHE A 149 -1.06 2.86 5.30
N LEU A 150 -0.72 3.60 4.24
CA LEU A 150 0.58 4.26 4.12
C LEU A 150 0.90 5.32 5.18
N PRO A 151 -0.05 6.04 5.80
CA PRO A 151 0.35 7.04 6.78
C PRO A 151 0.88 6.47 8.11
N THR A 152 0.74 5.16 8.38
CA THR A 152 1.37 4.49 9.54
C THR A 152 2.21 3.27 9.20
N MET A 153 2.20 2.81 7.94
CA MET A 153 2.80 1.54 7.53
C MET A 153 3.77 1.71 6.37
N LYS A 154 4.69 0.75 6.26
CA LYS A 154 5.58 0.61 5.11
C LYS A 154 5.01 -0.41 4.12
N ALA A 155 5.03 -0.09 2.84
CA ALA A 155 4.64 -1.00 1.77
C ALA A 155 5.84 -1.74 1.17
N PHE A 156 5.66 -3.03 0.90
CA PHE A 156 6.62 -3.89 0.21
C PHE A 156 5.89 -4.71 -0.84
N VAL A 157 6.54 -4.97 -1.97
CA VAL A 157 5.96 -5.69 -3.11
C VAL A 157 6.91 -6.78 -3.57
N SER A 158 6.32 -7.90 -3.98
CA SER A 158 6.98 -8.96 -4.73
C SER A 158 6.09 -9.31 -5.92
N VAL A 159 6.52 -9.02 -7.14
CA VAL A 159 5.86 -9.53 -8.34
C VAL A 159 6.23 -11.01 -8.49
N THR A 160 5.24 -11.90 -8.44
CA THR A 160 5.44 -13.35 -8.39
C THR A 160 5.39 -14.01 -9.76
N SER A 161 4.65 -13.42 -10.71
CA SER A 161 4.51 -13.92 -12.06
C SER A 161 4.18 -12.78 -13.02
N VAL A 162 4.74 -12.83 -14.23
CA VAL A 162 4.43 -11.90 -15.32
C VAL A 162 4.38 -12.69 -16.62
N ASN A 163 3.27 -12.60 -17.32
CA ASN A 163 3.14 -13.06 -18.70
C ASN A 163 2.32 -12.05 -19.52
N ASN A 164 2.07 -12.37 -20.80
CA ASN A 164 1.36 -11.47 -21.71
C ASN A 164 -0.10 -11.21 -21.31
N ASP A 165 -0.72 -12.14 -20.58
CA ASP A 165 -2.13 -12.10 -20.22
C ASP A 165 -2.33 -11.51 -18.83
N GLU A 166 -1.53 -11.95 -17.86
CA GLU A 166 -1.70 -11.67 -16.43
C GLU A 166 -0.36 -11.34 -15.74
N ILE A 167 -0.46 -10.47 -14.75
CA ILE A 167 0.59 -10.18 -13.78
C ILE A 167 0.07 -10.42 -12.38
N GLU A 168 0.88 -11.08 -11.56
CA GLU A 168 0.58 -11.42 -10.17
C GLU A 168 1.61 -10.81 -9.22
N ALA A 169 1.15 -10.38 -8.05
CA ALA A 169 2.01 -9.82 -7.02
C ALA A 169 1.49 -10.07 -5.61
N VAL A 170 2.41 -9.99 -4.65
CA VAL A 170 2.09 -9.83 -3.23
C VAL A 170 2.42 -8.39 -2.82
N LEU A 171 1.45 -7.71 -2.22
CA LEU A 171 1.61 -6.39 -1.62
C LEU A 171 1.42 -6.52 -0.12
N LEU A 172 2.42 -6.09 0.65
CA LEU A 172 2.44 -6.17 2.10
C LEU A 172 2.55 -4.77 2.71
N PHE A 173 1.73 -4.49 3.71
CA PHE A 173 1.85 -3.31 4.56
C PHE A 173 2.27 -3.77 5.96
N HIS A 174 3.41 -3.27 6.43
CA HIS A 174 3.93 -3.57 7.77
C HIS A 174 3.82 -2.36 8.67
N HIS A 175 3.27 -2.55 9.87
CA HIS A 175 3.25 -1.52 10.89
C HIS A 175 4.47 -1.64 11.81
N PRO A 176 5.51 -0.80 11.64
CA PRO A 176 6.82 -1.01 12.28
C PRO A 176 6.83 -0.96 13.80
N LYS A 177 5.84 -0.31 14.43
CA LYS A 177 5.76 -0.20 15.91
C LYS A 177 4.94 -1.29 16.59
N LEU A 178 3.97 -1.85 15.88
CA LEU A 178 2.97 -2.75 16.47
C LEU A 178 3.17 -4.19 16.00
N ASP A 179 3.99 -4.36 14.96
CA ASP A 179 4.49 -5.61 14.41
C ASP A 179 3.42 -6.58 13.94
N PHE A 180 2.59 -6.06 13.04
CA PHE A 180 1.61 -6.82 12.29
C PHE A 180 1.64 -6.40 10.82
N ILE A 181 1.08 -7.25 9.97
CA ILE A 181 0.99 -7.00 8.54
C ILE A 181 -0.46 -7.03 8.03
N HIS A 182 -0.68 -6.31 6.94
CA HIS A 182 -1.75 -6.59 5.98
C HIS A 182 -1.10 -7.11 4.70
N MET A 183 -1.67 -8.17 4.12
CA MET A 183 -1.15 -8.82 2.92
C MET A 183 -2.25 -8.91 1.87
N LEU A 184 -1.91 -8.53 0.65
CA LEU A 184 -2.74 -8.73 -0.52
C LEU A 184 -2.02 -9.64 -1.51
N THR A 185 -2.70 -10.69 -1.95
CA THR A 185 -2.35 -11.38 -3.20
C THR A 185 -3.15 -10.72 -4.31
N LEU A 186 -2.48 -10.33 -5.39
CA LEU A 186 -3.06 -9.49 -6.43
C LEU A 186 -2.80 -10.10 -7.79
N LYS A 187 -3.78 -9.96 -8.67
CA LYS A 187 -3.67 -10.32 -10.08
C LYS A 187 -4.47 -9.39 -10.97
N THR A 188 -3.94 -9.07 -12.14
CA THR A 188 -4.62 -8.23 -13.13
C THR A 188 -4.11 -8.52 -14.53
N LYS A 189 -4.85 -8.06 -15.53
CA LYS A 189 -4.42 -8.21 -16.92
C LYS A 189 -3.24 -7.30 -17.24
N THR A 190 -2.23 -7.85 -17.90
CA THR A 190 -1.02 -7.09 -18.28
C THR A 190 -1.35 -5.93 -19.22
N GLU A 191 -2.28 -6.12 -20.17
CA GLU A 191 -2.76 -5.08 -21.09
C GLU A 191 -3.48 -3.90 -20.39
N GLY A 192 -4.00 -4.14 -19.19
CA GLY A 192 -4.78 -3.20 -18.40
C GLY A 192 -3.96 -2.25 -17.53
N LEU A 193 -2.65 -2.46 -17.39
CA LEU A 193 -1.81 -1.78 -16.38
C LEU A 193 -1.80 -0.25 -16.48
N LEU A 194 -1.98 0.33 -17.67
CA LEU A 194 -2.04 1.78 -17.87
C LEU A 194 -3.47 2.31 -18.06
N GLN A 195 -4.48 1.44 -18.06
CA GLN A 195 -5.87 1.81 -18.29
C GLN A 195 -6.49 2.30 -16.98
N LYS A 196 -7.14 3.47 -17.04
CA LYS A 196 -7.93 3.97 -15.90
C LYS A 196 -9.11 3.04 -15.66
N GLY A 197 -9.36 2.68 -14.40
CA GLY A 197 -10.45 1.78 -14.03
C GLY A 197 -10.15 0.29 -14.25
N ASN A 198 -8.91 -0.07 -14.62
CA ASN A 198 -8.51 -1.47 -14.67
C ASN A 198 -8.71 -2.13 -13.29
N ILE A 199 -9.21 -3.36 -13.30
CA ILE A 199 -9.57 -4.09 -12.09
C ILE A 199 -8.41 -5.02 -11.71
N ILE A 200 -7.95 -4.88 -10.47
CA ILE A 200 -7.03 -5.82 -9.83
C ILE A 200 -7.86 -6.69 -8.90
N TYR A 201 -7.78 -8.00 -9.10
CA TYR A 201 -8.44 -8.99 -8.27
C TYR A 201 -7.48 -9.53 -7.22
N GLY A 202 -7.99 -10.03 -6.10
CA GLY A 202 -7.11 -10.56 -5.08
C GLY A 202 -7.76 -11.10 -3.83
N ASP A 203 -6.92 -11.47 -2.88
CA ASP A 203 -7.29 -11.82 -1.52
C ASP A 203 -6.59 -10.86 -0.56
N LEU A 204 -7.33 -10.34 0.41
CA LEU A 204 -6.85 -9.44 1.45
C LEU A 204 -6.88 -10.17 2.79
N TYR A 205 -5.71 -10.29 3.41
CA TYR A 205 -5.53 -10.78 4.78
C TYR A 205 -5.06 -9.63 5.65
N THR A 206 -5.67 -9.47 6.82
CA THR A 206 -5.45 -8.27 7.64
C THR A 206 -5.12 -8.62 9.07
N ASN A 207 -4.38 -7.71 9.74
CA ASN A 207 -4.04 -7.83 11.16
C ASN A 207 -3.34 -9.15 11.48
N ILE A 208 -2.43 -9.59 10.60
CA ILE A 208 -1.64 -10.81 10.81
C ILE A 208 -0.51 -10.45 11.77
N PRO A 209 -0.49 -10.99 13.00
CA PRO A 209 0.57 -10.71 13.96
C PRO A 209 1.89 -11.27 13.44
N GLN A 210 3.01 -10.63 13.77
CA GLN A 210 4.35 -11.12 13.43
C GLN A 210 5.12 -11.60 14.67
N ASP A 211 4.63 -11.26 15.87
CA ASP A 211 5.11 -11.83 17.13
C ASP A 211 4.88 -13.35 17.17
N ASN A 212 5.94 -14.07 17.56
CA ASN A 212 6.14 -15.52 17.52
C ASN A 212 4.91 -16.38 17.88
N LEU A 213 4.57 -17.35 17.01
CA LEU A 213 3.67 -18.49 17.30
C LEU A 213 4.10 -19.28 18.55
N ASN A 214 5.36 -19.15 18.99
CA ASN A 214 5.90 -19.83 20.16
C ASN A 214 5.22 -19.41 21.47
N SER A 215 4.63 -18.21 21.60
CA SER A 215 3.94 -17.81 22.84
C SER A 215 2.56 -18.43 23.01
N ILE A 216 2.06 -19.17 22.01
CA ILE A 216 0.76 -19.86 22.06
C ILE A 216 0.90 -21.28 22.62
N LEU A 217 2.09 -21.89 22.52
CA LEU A 217 2.36 -23.25 22.99
C LEU A 217 2.80 -23.34 24.47
N ASP A 218 3.04 -22.19 25.11
CA ASP A 218 3.45 -22.10 26.52
C ASP A 218 2.28 -21.68 27.46
N ARG A 219 1.02 -21.95 27.09
CA ARG A 219 -0.14 -21.82 27.99
C ARG A 219 -0.82 -23.16 28.23
#